data_AF-A0A3B0VSJ6-F1
#
_entry.id   AF-A0A3B0VSJ6-F1
#
_cell.length_a   1.000
_cell.length_b   1.000
_cell.length_c   1.000
_cell.angle_alpha   90.00
_cell.angle_beta   90.00
_cell.angle_gamma   90.00
#
_symmetry.space_group_name_H-M   'P 1'
#
loop_
_entity.id
_entity.type
_entity.pdbx_description
1 polymer ?
#
loop_
_entity_poly.entity_id
_entity_poly.type
_entity_poly.pdbx_seq_one_letter_code
_entity_poly.pdbx_strand_id
1 'polypeptide(L)'
;MNIQNGLTVMLSFVLVGVLVNYVYFQNETRKLFAETQSVEKQKLELDDEWARLQVEKSTLVSNNRIEQVAREQLNMKLPEDEQVLVIVR
;
A
#
# COMPACT_ATOMS: atom_id res chain seq x y z
N MET A 1 4.07 59.34 26.03
CA MET A 1 2.85 58.52 25.95
C MET A 1 2.52 58.04 24.54
N ASN A 2 2.68 58.87 23.49
CA ASN A 2 2.33 58.50 22.10
C ASN A 2 3.21 57.38 21.48
N ILE A 3 4.50 57.31 21.84
CA ILE A 3 5.43 56.31 21.29
C ILE A 3 5.11 54.90 21.82
N GLN A 4 4.74 54.77 23.10
CA GLN A 4 4.34 53.50 23.69
C GLN A 4 3.04 52.97 23.05
N ASN A 5 2.06 53.84 22.81
CA ASN A 5 0.81 53.45 22.15
C ASN A 5 1.03 53.01 20.70
N GLY A 6 1.92 53.70 19.95
CA GLY A 6 2.28 53.30 18.59
C GLY A 6 2.94 51.93 18.53
N LEU A 7 3.85 51.64 19.46
CA LEU A 7 4.50 50.34 19.57
C LEU A 7 3.50 49.22 19.87
N THR A 8 2.57 49.45 20.80
CA THR A 8 1.53 48.47 21.14
C THR A 8 0.67 48.13 19.93
N VAL A 9 0.23 49.13 19.16
CA VAL A 9 -0.57 48.90 17.93
C VAL A 9 0.22 48.12 16.88
N MET A 10 1.50 48.47 16.69
CA MET A 10 2.37 47.74 15.75
C MET A 10 2.50 46.26 16.17
N LEU A 11 2.76 45.99 17.45
CA LEU A 11 2.89 44.64 17.97
C LEU A 11 1.58 43.85 17.86
N SER A 12 0.43 44.48 18.13
CA SER A 12 -0.88 43.86 17.92
C SER A 12 -1.10 43.49 16.45
N PHE A 13 -0.70 44.35 15.52
CA PHE A 13 -0.84 44.07 14.09
C PHE A 13 0.04 42.91 13.64
N VAL A 14 1.29 42.88 14.11
CA VAL A 14 2.22 41.76 13.86
C VAL A 14 1.64 40.46 14.43
N LEU A 15 1.11 40.49 15.65
CA LEU A 15 0.53 39.31 16.30
C LEU A 15 -0.66 38.76 15.49
N VAL A 16 -1.56 39.62 15.03
CA VAL A 16 -2.68 39.22 14.16
C VAL A 16 -2.16 38.59 12.87
N GLY A 17 -1.14 39.19 12.25
CA GLY A 17 -0.49 38.64 11.06
C GLY A 17 0.05 37.22 11.29
N VAL A 18 0.76 37.00 12.41
CA VAL A 18 1.29 35.69 12.79
C VAL A 18 0.17 34.67 13.02
N LEU A 19 -0.90 35.06 13.72
CA LEU A 19 -2.03 34.16 14.00
C LEU A 19 -2.75 33.72 12.71
N VAL A 20 -3.02 34.66 11.81
CA VAL A 20 -3.65 34.34 10.51
C VAL A 20 -2.74 33.44 9.68
N ASN A 21 -1.45 33.76 9.63
CA ASN A 21 -0.48 32.97 8.88
C ASN A 21 -0.35 31.55 9.43
N TYR A 22 -0.29 31.41 10.76
CA TYR A 22 -0.25 30.10 11.43
C TYR A 22 -1.48 29.25 11.09
N VAL A 23 -2.69 29.81 11.18
CA VAL A 23 -3.93 29.09 10.83
C VAL A 23 -3.92 28.67 9.36
N TYR A 24 -3.46 29.55 8.46
CA TYR A 24 -3.33 29.24 7.04
C TYR A 24 -2.37 28.07 6.81
N PHE A 25 -1.16 28.12 7.36
CA PHE A 25 -0.17 27.05 7.22
C PHE A 25 -0.65 25.74 7.83
N GLN A 26 -1.30 25.80 8.99
CA GLN A 26 -1.85 24.61 9.64
C GLN A 26 -2.94 23.97 8.79
N ASN A 27 -3.82 24.76 8.18
CA ASN A 27 -4.86 24.26 7.30
C ASN A 27 -4.26 23.65 6.03
N GLU A 28 -3.28 24.31 5.43
CA GLU A 28 -2.62 23.80 4.22
C GLU A 28 -1.87 22.50 4.48
N THR A 29 -1.15 22.43 5.61
CA THR A 29 -0.48 21.19 6.06
C THR A 29 -1.49 20.05 6.22
N ARG A 30 -2.67 20.32 6.79
CA ARG A 30 -3.72 19.30 6.95
C ARG A 30 -4.24 18.79 5.60
N LYS A 31 -4.39 19.65 4.59
CA LYS A 31 -4.81 19.24 3.25
C LYS A 31 -3.78 18.36 2.56
N LEU A 32 -2.52 18.82 2.52
CA LEU A 32 -1.39 18.07 1.95
C LEU A 32 -1.25 16.69 2.62
N PHE A 33 -1.41 16.64 3.94
CA PHE A 33 -1.37 15.40 4.68
C PHE A 33 -2.57 14.49 4.37
N ALA A 34 -3.77 15.04 4.19
CA ALA A 34 -4.95 14.26 3.80
C ALA A 34 -4.81 13.66 2.40
N GLU A 35 -4.26 14.41 1.45
CA GLU A 35 -3.98 13.92 0.09
C GLU A 35 -2.97 12.76 0.12
N THR A 36 -1.88 12.93 0.86
CA THR A 36 -0.87 11.88 1.04
C THR A 36 -1.48 10.61 1.64
N GLN A 37 -2.25 10.75 2.72
CA GLN A 37 -2.93 9.62 3.37
C GLN A 37 -3.94 8.92 2.43
N SER A 38 -4.58 9.65 1.52
CA SER A 38 -5.51 9.05 0.56
C SER A 38 -4.81 8.07 -0.37
N VAL A 39 -3.65 8.47 -0.92
CA VAL A 39 -2.86 7.61 -1.80
C VAL A 39 -2.24 6.45 -1.03
N GLU A 40 -1.77 6.70 0.20
CA GLU A 40 -1.24 5.64 1.06
C GLU A 40 -2.29 4.59 1.41
N LYS A 41 -3.54 5.01 1.68
CA LYS A 41 -4.66 4.08 1.91
C LYS A 41 -4.95 3.22 0.69
N GLN A 42 -4.96 3.80 -0.51
CA GLN A 42 -5.18 3.05 -1.75
C GLN A 42 -4.06 2.02 -1.98
N LYS A 43 -2.81 2.39 -1.70
CA LYS A 43 -1.68 1.46 -1.77
C LYS A 43 -1.88 0.28 -0.81
N LEU A 44 -2.25 0.54 0.44
CA LEU A 44 -2.47 -0.51 1.43
C LEU A 44 -3.61 -1.46 1.02
N GLU A 45 -4.69 -0.93 0.45
CA GLU A 45 -5.79 -1.75 -0.09
C GLU A 45 -5.32 -2.67 -1.22
N LEU A 46 -4.50 -2.14 -2.15
CA LEU A 46 -3.95 -2.91 -3.25
C LEU A 46 -2.95 -3.97 -2.79
N ASP A 47 -2.14 -3.67 -1.77
CA ASP A 47 -1.20 -4.62 -1.18
C ASP A 47 -1.94 -5.79 -0.51
N ASP A 48 -3.08 -5.55 0.16
CA ASP A 48 -3.93 -6.63 0.72
C ASP A 48 -4.53 -7.50 -0.38
N GLU A 49 -5.08 -6.87 -1.43
CA GLU A 49 -5.64 -7.60 -2.57
C GLU A 49 -4.57 -8.45 -3.25
N TRP A 50 -3.38 -7.88 -3.47
CA TRP A 50 -2.27 -8.62 -4.05
C TRP A 50 -1.84 -9.81 -3.18
N ALA A 51 -1.74 -9.63 -1.87
CA ALA A 51 -1.42 -10.72 -0.94
C ALA A 51 -2.47 -11.85 -1.03
N ARG A 52 -3.77 -11.49 -1.10
CA ARG A 52 -4.86 -12.46 -1.27
C ARG A 52 -4.75 -13.21 -2.59
N LEU A 53 -4.49 -12.52 -3.69
CA LEU A 53 -4.31 -13.13 -5.01
C LEU A 53 -3.09 -14.06 -5.07
N GLN A 54 -2.00 -13.74 -4.36
CA GLN A 54 -0.84 -14.64 -4.25
C GLN A 54 -1.20 -15.96 -3.55
N VAL A 55 -2.01 -15.89 -2.48
CA VAL A 55 -2.51 -17.09 -1.79
C VAL A 55 -3.44 -17.90 -2.68
N GLU A 56 -4.32 -17.25 -3.43
CA GLU A 56 -5.18 -17.93 -4.41
C GLU A 56 -4.33 -18.64 -5.48
N LYS A 57 -3.36 -17.92 -6.05
CA LYS A 57 -2.45 -18.48 -7.07
C LYS A 57 -1.65 -19.67 -6.54
N SER A 58 -1.12 -19.62 -5.32
CA SER A 58 -0.37 -20.74 -4.75
C SER A 58 -1.24 -22.00 -4.59
N THR A 59 -2.54 -21.82 -4.34
CA THR A 59 -3.52 -22.92 -4.31
C THR A 59 -3.79 -23.48 -5.71
N LEU A 60 -3.95 -22.60 -6.72
CA LEU A 60 -4.19 -22.99 -8.12
C LEU A 60 -3.00 -23.72 -8.75
N VAL A 61 -1.77 -23.31 -8.40
CA VAL A 61 -0.51 -23.88 -8.90
C VAL A 61 -0.04 -25.03 -8.00
N SER A 62 -0.82 -25.43 -6.98
CA SER A 62 -0.43 -26.55 -6.14
C SER A 62 -0.29 -27.82 -7.01
N ASN A 63 0.80 -28.55 -6.78
CA ASN A 63 1.12 -29.77 -7.52
C ASN A 63 -0.05 -30.77 -7.53
N ASN A 64 -0.86 -30.79 -6.46
CA ASN A 64 -2.07 -31.61 -6.37
C ASN A 64 -3.07 -31.33 -7.49
N ARG A 65 -3.33 -30.05 -7.80
CA ARG A 65 -4.26 -29.68 -8.87
C ARG A 65 -3.68 -29.96 -10.25
N ILE A 66 -2.37 -29.73 -10.43
CA ILE A 66 -1.67 -30.08 -11.68
C ILE A 66 -1.74 -31.60 -11.92
N GLU A 67 -1.48 -32.40 -10.88
CA GLU A 67 -1.55 -33.85 -10.93
C GLU A 67 -2.97 -34.37 -11.21
N GLN A 68 -3.97 -33.76 -10.59
CA GLN A 68 -5.38 -34.09 -10.85
C GLN A 68 -5.76 -33.81 -12.31
N VAL A 69 -5.43 -32.63 -12.84
CA VAL A 69 -5.70 -32.28 -14.25
C VAL A 69 -4.93 -33.21 -15.21
N ALA A 70 -3.67 -33.54 -14.89
CA ALA A 70 -2.89 -34.48 -15.68
C ALA A 70 -3.51 -35.89 -15.73
N ARG A 71 -4.00 -36.39 -14.59
CA ARG A 71 -4.67 -37.69 -14.52
C ARG A 71 -6.04 -37.68 -15.20
N GLU A 72 -6.86 -36.67 -14.95
CA GLU A 72 -8.26 -36.65 -15.36
C GLU A 72 -8.47 -36.15 -16.81
N GLN A 73 -7.74 -35.11 -17.22
CA GLN A 73 -7.93 -34.50 -18.55
C GLN A 73 -6.94 -35.03 -19.59
N LEU A 74 -5.71 -35.34 -19.18
CA LEU A 74 -4.67 -35.85 -20.06
C LEU A 74 -4.51 -37.37 -20.00
N ASN A 75 -5.31 -38.07 -19.17
CA ASN A 75 -5.20 -39.51 -18.92
C ASN A 75 -3.77 -39.98 -18.55
N MET A 76 -2.96 -39.10 -17.95
CA MET A 76 -1.62 -39.45 -17.52
C MET A 76 -1.71 -40.43 -16.34
N LYS A 77 -0.92 -41.50 -16.41
CA LYS A 77 -0.83 -42.55 -15.38
C LYS A 77 0.56 -42.50 -14.77
N LEU A 78 0.70 -43.03 -13.55
CA LEU A 78 2.04 -43.23 -13.00
C LEU A 78 2.74 -44.28 -13.90
N PRO A 79 3.97 -44.02 -14.38
CA PRO A 79 4.71 -45.02 -15.13
C PRO A 79 4.96 -46.25 -14.24
N GLU A 80 4.87 -47.43 -14.83
CA GLU A 80 5.26 -48.67 -14.16
C GLU A 80 6.78 -48.78 -14.05
N ASP A 81 7.31 -49.58 -13.14
CA ASP A 81 8.74 -49.67 -12.83
C ASP A 81 9.61 -49.96 -14.09
N GLU A 82 9.04 -50.65 -15.07
CA GLU A 82 9.69 -50.99 -16.35
C GLU A 82 9.83 -49.78 -17.30
N GLN A 83 9.12 -48.68 -17.04
CA GLN A 83 9.12 -47.45 -17.84
C GLN A 83 9.97 -46.34 -17.21
N VAL A 84 10.57 -46.57 -16.04
CA VAL A 84 11.37 -45.57 -15.31
C VAL A 84 12.87 -45.88 -15.48
N LEU A 85 13.59 -44.98 -16.13
CA LEU A 85 15.04 -45.12 -16.37
C LEU A 85 15.81 -44.16 -15.46
N VAL A 86 16.45 -44.69 -14.42
CA VAL A 86 17.26 -43.91 -13.48
C VAL A 86 18.65 -43.71 -14.05
N ILE A 87 18.99 -42.47 -14.40
CA ILE A 87 20.33 -42.11 -14.87
C ILE A 87 21.17 -41.72 -13.64
N VAL A 88 22.14 -42.56 -13.29
CA VAL A 88 23.13 -42.26 -12.25
C VAL A 88 24.25 -41.45 -12.90
N ARG A 89 24.59 -40.30 -12.31
CA ARG A 89 25.65 -39.41 -12.80
C ARG A 89 27.02 -39.86 -12.29
#